data_AF-H8ZWW5-F1
#
_entry.id   AF-H8ZWW5-F1
#
_cell.length_a   1.000
_cell.length_b   1.000
_cell.length_c   1.000
_cell.angle_alpha   90.00
_cell.angle_beta   90.00
_cell.angle_gamma   90.00
#
_symmetry.space_group_name_H-M   'P 1'
#
loop_
_entity.id
_entity.type
_entity.pdbx_description
1 polymer ?
#
loop_
_entity_poly.entity_id
_entity_poly.type
_entity_poly.pdbx_seq_one_letter_code
_entity_poly.pdbx_strand_id
1 'polypeptide(L)'
;INRPPVSLSRIARYGGKADESKIIVAVASVTNDIRLLNVPKVQVAALHFTETARARIEKAGGVCLTLDQLALKRPTGANTILVRGPKNAREAVKHFGAPGVPGSHAKPYIR
;
A
#
# COMPACT_ATOMS: atom_id res chain seq x y z
N ILE A 1 13.92 2.80 -0.72
CA ILE A 1 13.48 3.28 0.62
C ILE A 1 12.20 4.13 0.57
N ASN A 2 12.15 5.21 -0.21
CA ASN A 2 11.07 6.21 -0.09
C ASN A 2 9.72 5.81 -0.72
N ARG A 3 9.72 4.73 -1.51
CA ARG A 3 8.54 4.07 -2.09
C ARG A 3 8.36 2.68 -1.43
N PRO A 4 7.96 2.62 -0.14
CA PRO A 4 7.72 1.33 0.52
C PRO A 4 6.52 0.60 -0.13
N PRO A 5 6.54 -0.73 -0.19
CA PRO A 5 5.44 -1.51 -0.74
C PRO A 5 4.14 -1.29 0.05
N VAL A 6 3.01 -1.50 -0.61
CA VAL A 6 1.67 -1.34 -0.04
C VAL A 6 0.95 -2.69 -0.02
N SER A 7 0.41 -3.07 1.13
CA SER A 7 -0.35 -4.31 1.28
C SER A 7 -1.82 -4.16 0.85
N LEU A 8 -2.43 -5.26 0.40
CA LEU A 8 -3.88 -5.32 0.14
C LEU A 8 -4.73 -4.92 1.34
N SER A 9 -4.33 -5.29 2.56
CA SER A 9 -5.02 -4.90 3.80
C SER A 9 -5.09 -3.38 3.98
N ARG A 10 -4.02 -2.67 3.61
CA ARG A 10 -4.02 -1.21 3.66
C ARG A 10 -4.92 -0.61 2.58
N ILE A 11 -4.88 -1.16 1.36
CA ILE A 11 -5.78 -0.76 0.27
C ILE A 11 -7.23 -0.97 0.70
N ALA A 12 -7.57 -2.13 1.27
CA ALA A 12 -8.92 -2.46 1.74
C ALA A 12 -9.42 -1.51 2.85
N ARG A 13 -8.53 -1.07 3.76
CA ARG A 13 -8.89 -0.09 4.81
C ARG A 13 -9.35 1.26 4.24
N TYR A 14 -8.74 1.70 3.13
CA TYR A 14 -9.12 2.94 2.46
C TYR A 14 -10.24 2.72 1.44
N GLY A 15 -10.24 1.56 0.77
CA GLY A 15 -11.24 1.17 -0.23
C GLY A 15 -12.60 0.84 0.34
N GLY A 16 -12.68 0.24 1.53
CA GLY A 16 -13.97 -0.07 2.18
C GLY A 16 -14.74 1.16 2.70
N LYS A 17 -14.10 2.34 2.72
CA LYS A 17 -14.74 3.64 3.03
C LYS A 17 -14.90 4.51 1.79
N ALA A 18 -14.33 4.10 0.67
CA ALA A 18 -14.37 4.87 -0.56
C ALA A 18 -15.55 4.39 -1.40
N ASP A 19 -16.25 5.33 -2.01
CA ASP A 19 -17.21 5.03 -3.07
C ASP A 19 -16.53 4.13 -4.11
N GLU A 20 -17.24 3.12 -4.63
CA GLU A 20 -16.72 2.21 -5.67
C GLU A 20 -16.16 2.94 -6.90
N SER A 21 -16.53 4.21 -7.06
CA SER A 21 -16.07 5.10 -8.12
C SER A 21 -14.65 5.63 -7.92
N LYS A 22 -14.04 5.53 -6.73
CA LYS A 22 -12.70 6.09 -6.47
C LYS A 22 -11.60 5.09 -6.80
N ILE A 23 -10.57 5.56 -7.52
CA ILE A 23 -9.39 4.74 -7.86
C ILE A 23 -8.33 4.96 -6.79
N ILE A 24 -7.83 3.88 -6.22
CA ILE A 24 -6.74 3.91 -5.24
C ILE A 24 -5.42 3.90 -6.00
N VAL A 25 -4.55 4.87 -5.72
CA VAL A 25 -3.28 5.03 -6.43
C VAL A 25 -2.12 4.80 -5.47
N ALA A 26 -1.22 3.88 -5.82
CA ALA A 26 -0.02 3.58 -5.06
C ALA A 26 1.23 3.70 -5.93
N VAL A 27 2.08 4.69 -5.62
CA VAL A 27 3.39 4.85 -6.30
C VAL A 27 4.43 3.92 -5.66
N ALA A 28 4.12 2.62 -5.66
CA ALA A 28 4.94 1.55 -5.09
C ALA A 28 4.49 0.18 -5.64
N SER A 29 5.18 -0.88 -5.23
CA SER A 29 4.73 -2.25 -5.47
C SER A 29 3.59 -2.63 -4.53
N VAL A 30 2.54 -3.25 -5.06
CA VAL A 30 1.41 -3.77 -4.28
C VAL A 30 1.61 -5.25 -3.99
N THR A 31 1.58 -5.59 -2.70
CA THR A 31 1.86 -6.94 -2.19
C THR A 31 0.61 -7.58 -1.60
N ASN A 32 0.49 -8.90 -1.74
CA ASN A 32 -0.57 -9.66 -1.11
C ASN A 32 -0.48 -9.59 0.42
N ASP A 33 -1.63 -9.70 1.09
CA ASP A 33 -1.71 -9.93 2.53
C ASP A 33 -2.62 -11.13 2.79
N ILE A 34 -2.02 -12.25 3.21
CA ILE A 34 -2.72 -13.53 3.40
C ILE A 34 -3.76 -13.43 4.54
N ARG A 35 -3.52 -12.54 5.51
CA ARG A 35 -4.40 -12.36 6.67
C ARG A 35 -5.74 -11.72 6.30
N LEU A 36 -5.79 -10.99 5.19
CA LEU A 36 -7.03 -10.47 4.65
C LEU A 36 -7.70 -11.60 3.88
N LEU A 37 -8.81 -12.15 4.38
CA LEU A 37 -9.50 -13.27 3.73
C LEU A 37 -10.29 -12.82 2.50
N ASN A 38 -11.15 -11.82 2.69
CA ASN A 38 -12.00 -11.25 1.65
C ASN A 38 -11.43 -9.90 1.20
N VAL A 39 -11.11 -9.80 -0.09
CA VAL A 39 -10.67 -8.53 -0.69
C VAL A 39 -11.90 -7.80 -1.20
N PRO A 40 -12.13 -6.52 -0.82
CA PRO A 40 -13.24 -5.75 -1.36
C PRO A 40 -13.03 -5.46 -2.85
N LYS A 41 -14.11 -5.23 -3.58
CA LYS A 41 -14.07 -4.81 -4.98
C LYS A 41 -13.48 -3.39 -5.05
N VAL A 42 -12.26 -3.26 -5.57
CA VAL A 42 -11.55 -1.99 -5.66
C VAL A 42 -10.84 -1.84 -7.00
N GLN A 43 -10.71 -0.60 -7.47
CA GLN A 43 -9.84 -0.25 -8.59
C GLN A 43 -8.51 0.30 -8.04
N VAL A 44 -7.40 -0.35 -8.38
CA VAL A 44 -6.07 0.00 -7.86
C VAL A 44 -5.14 0.29 -9.03
N ALA A 45 -4.53 1.47 -9.03
CA ALA A 45 -3.45 1.83 -9.95
C ALA A 45 -2.10 1.80 -9.21
N ALA A 46 -1.12 1.07 -9.74
CA ALA A 46 0.21 1.00 -9.13
C ALA A 46 1.34 0.85 -10.14
N LEU A 47 2.60 0.98 -9.66
CA LEU A 47 3.79 0.74 -10.48
C LEU A 47 3.95 -0.76 -10.80
N HIS A 48 3.81 -1.59 -9.77
CA HIS A 48 3.94 -3.04 -9.89
C HIS A 48 2.94 -3.75 -8.99
N PHE A 49 2.49 -4.92 -9.42
CA PHE A 49 1.68 -5.83 -8.62
C PHE A 49 2.41 -7.17 -8.51
N THR A 50 2.43 -7.73 -7.30
CA THR A 50 2.74 -9.15 -7.15
C THR A 50 1.65 -9.99 -7.81
N GLU A 51 2.00 -11.11 -8.42
CA GLU A 51 1.05 -11.98 -9.14
C GLU A 51 -0.12 -12.42 -8.24
N THR A 52 0.20 -12.79 -7.01
CA THR A 52 -0.80 -13.19 -6.01
C THR A 52 -1.71 -12.03 -5.61
N ALA A 53 -1.22 -10.80 -5.55
CA ALA A 53 -2.08 -9.63 -5.28
C ALA A 53 -3.02 -9.35 -6.46
N ARG A 54 -2.50 -9.40 -7.69
CA ARG A 54 -3.28 -9.18 -8.92
C ARG A 54 -4.43 -10.18 -9.01
N ALA A 55 -4.13 -11.48 -8.88
CA ALA A 55 -5.12 -12.55 -8.95
C ALA A 55 -6.24 -12.40 -7.90
N ARG A 56 -5.91 -11.93 -6.69
CA ARG A 56 -6.90 -11.72 -5.62
C ARG A 56 -7.77 -10.50 -5.84
N ILE A 57 -7.23 -9.41 -6.38
CA ILE A 57 -8.00 -8.21 -6.73
C ILE A 57 -8.97 -8.55 -7.87
N GLU A 58 -8.50 -9.24 -8.92
CA GLU A 58 -9.33 -9.64 -10.06
C GLU A 58 -10.42 -10.65 -9.65
N LYS A 59 -10.09 -11.63 -8.79
CA LYS A 59 -11.08 -12.57 -8.24
C LYS A 59 -12.19 -11.88 -7.44
N ALA A 60 -11.89 -10.76 -6.80
CA ALA A 60 -12.88 -9.93 -6.10
C ALA A 60 -13.70 -9.01 -7.05
N GLY A 61 -13.49 -9.11 -8.37
CA GLY A 61 -14.12 -8.24 -9.36
C GLY A 61 -13.54 -6.81 -9.40
N GLY A 62 -12.37 -6.61 -8.79
CA GLY A 62 -11.61 -5.38 -8.86
C GLY A 62 -10.76 -5.27 -10.14
N VAL A 63 -10.17 -4.11 -10.36
CA VAL A 63 -9.34 -3.85 -11.55
C VAL A 63 -7.95 -3.39 -11.13
N CYS A 64 -6.92 -4.08 -11.63
CA CYS A 64 -5.54 -3.64 -11.51
C CYS A 64 -5.17 -2.77 -12.72
N LEU A 65 -4.85 -1.50 -12.47
CA LEU A 65 -4.46 -0.52 -13.49
C LEU A 65 -2.97 -0.20 -13.38
N THR A 66 -2.37 0.15 -14.51
CA THR A 66 -1.05 0.78 -14.54
C THR A 66 -1.20 2.31 -14.42
N LEU A 67 -0.11 3.02 -14.12
CA LEU A 67 -0.16 4.48 -13.95
C LEU A 67 -0.38 5.23 -15.27
N ASP A 68 0.08 4.67 -16.39
CA ASP A 68 -0.21 5.14 -17.75
C ASP A 68 -1.71 5.01 -18.08
N GLN A 69 -2.33 3.87 -17.75
CA GLN A 69 -3.78 3.71 -17.89
C GLN A 69 -4.57 4.67 -16.99
N LEU A 70 -4.08 4.93 -15.79
CA LEU A 70 -4.66 5.94 -14.90
C LEU A 70 -4.58 7.33 -15.53
N ALA A 71 -3.42 7.71 -16.09
CA ALA A 71 -3.23 9.02 -16.70
C ALA A 71 -4.19 9.26 -17.88
N LEU A 72 -4.49 8.22 -18.68
CA LEU A 72 -5.48 8.31 -19.75
C LEU A 72 -6.91 8.45 -19.21
N LYS A 73 -7.28 7.70 -18.17
CA LYS A 73 -8.64 7.75 -17.59
C LYS A 73 -8.89 9.00 -16.75
N ARG A 74 -7.88 9.47 -16.05
CA ARG A 74 -7.96 10.56 -15.04
C ARG A 74 -6.70 11.41 -15.10
N PRO A 75 -6.52 12.21 -16.16
CA PRO A 75 -5.31 12.99 -16.38
C PRO A 75 -5.02 13.99 -15.26
N THR A 76 -6.06 14.53 -14.63
CA THR A 76 -5.95 15.48 -13.50
C THR A 76 -5.86 14.79 -12.12
N GLY A 77 -6.02 13.46 -12.06
CA GLY A 77 -6.06 12.71 -10.79
C GLY A 77 -7.34 12.91 -9.96
N ALA A 78 -8.40 13.51 -10.52
CA ALA A 78 -9.67 13.71 -9.82
C ALA A 78 -10.29 12.39 -9.31
N ASN A 79 -10.97 12.42 -8.16
CA ASN A 79 -11.60 11.25 -7.52
C ASN A 79 -10.63 10.07 -7.23
N THR A 80 -9.32 10.33 -7.11
CA THR A 80 -8.34 9.31 -6.74
C THR A 80 -7.94 9.42 -5.28
N ILE A 81 -7.55 8.30 -4.67
CA ILE A 81 -7.01 8.27 -3.31
C ILE A 81 -5.55 7.83 -3.40
N LEU A 82 -4.64 8.75 -3.10
CA LEU A 82 -3.22 8.45 -3.07
C LEU A 82 -2.84 7.78 -1.74
N VAL A 83 -2.28 6.58 -1.81
CA VAL A 83 -1.91 5.77 -0.63
C VAL A 83 -0.41 5.53 -0.60
N ARG A 84 0.17 5.62 0.61
CA ARG A 84 1.58 5.36 0.87
C ARG A 84 1.79 4.17 1.81
N GLY A 85 2.82 3.37 1.52
CA GLY A 85 3.28 2.30 2.41
C GLY A 85 3.92 2.86 3.69
N PRO A 86 4.03 2.05 4.77
CA PRO A 86 4.59 2.51 6.03
C PRO A 86 6.13 2.59 5.92
N LYS A 87 6.69 3.79 6.05
CA LYS A 87 8.15 3.99 6.02
C LYS A 87 8.82 3.73 7.38
N ASN A 88 8.11 4.00 8.48
CA ASN A 88 8.68 4.00 9.83
C ASN A 88 8.65 2.63 10.52
N ALA A 89 7.92 1.66 9.98
CA ALA A 89 7.83 0.30 10.55
C ALA A 89 9.04 -0.60 10.22
N ARG A 90 10.10 -0.02 9.64
CA ARG A 90 11.31 -0.76 9.21
C ARG A 90 12.19 -1.06 10.41
N GLU A 91 12.87 -2.20 10.37
CA GLU A 91 13.81 -2.59 11.43
C GLU A 91 14.90 -1.53 11.65
N ALA A 92 15.49 -1.00 10.58
CA ALA A 92 16.47 0.07 10.67
C ALA A 92 15.96 1.30 11.46
N VAL A 93 14.67 1.66 11.32
CA VAL A 93 14.11 2.82 12.02
C VAL A 93 13.96 2.56 13.52
N LYS A 94 13.79 1.30 13.94
CA LYS A 94 13.72 0.95 15.37
C LYS A 94 15.05 1.17 16.08
N HIS A 95 16.16 1.12 15.36
CA HIS A 95 17.49 1.35 15.91
C HIS A 95 17.91 2.82 15.92
N PHE A 96 17.10 3.72 15.34
CA PHE A 96 17.43 5.15 15.33
C PHE A 96 17.20 5.76 16.72
N GLY A 97 18.22 6.46 17.21
CA GLY A 97 18.27 6.99 18.58
C GLY A 97 19.37 6.32 19.41
N ALA A 98 19.52 6.72 20.66
CA ALA A 98 20.48 6.14 21.57
C ALA A 98 19.74 5.22 22.57
N PRO A 99 20.04 3.91 22.63
CA PRO A 99 19.50 3.05 23.68
C PRO A 99 20.07 3.49 25.04
N GLY A 100 19.21 3.57 26.07
CA GLY A 100 19.61 3.93 27.44
C GLY A 100 19.47 5.41 27.83
N VAL A 101 19.09 6.29 26.90
CA VAL A 101 18.74 7.68 27.22
C VAL A 101 17.28 7.75 27.70
N PRO A 102 16.94 8.51 28.76
CA PRO A 102 15.55 8.70 29.19
C PRO A 102 14.64 9.13 28.02
N GLY A 103 13.51 8.44 27.86
CA GLY A 103 12.56 8.67 26.77
C GLY A 103 12.91 8.03 25.42
N SER A 104 14.07 7.37 25.29
CA SER A 104 14.45 6.61 24.10
C SER A 104 14.05 5.15 24.23
N HIS A 105 13.28 4.65 23.24
CA HIS A 105 12.94 3.23 23.08
C HIS A 105 13.65 2.61 21.86
N ALA A 106 14.80 3.16 21.48
CA ALA A 106 15.60 2.64 20.38
C ALA A 106 16.05 1.19 20.69
N LYS A 107 15.81 0.28 19.75
CA LYS A 107 16.22 -1.12 19.86
C LYS A 107 17.76 -1.20 19.82
N PRO A 108 18.43 -1.86 20.78
CA PRO A 108 19.88 -2.06 20.70
C PRO A 108 20.25 -3.04 19.59
N TYR A 109 21.43 -2.88 19.01
CA TYR A 109 22.01 -3.87 18.10
C TYR A 109 22.57 -5.04 18.91
N ILE A 110 21.93 -6.19 18.79
CA ILE A 110 22.36 -7.46 19.37
C ILE A 110 22.46 -8.50 18.25
N ARG A 111 23.44 -9.39 18.34
CA ARG A 111 23.75 -10.40 17.32
C ARG A 111 22.93 -11.68 17.52
#